data_AF-A0A945M9B8-F1
#
_entry.id   AF-A0A945M9B8-F1
#
_cell.length_a   1.000
_cell.length_b   1.000
_cell.length_c   1.000
_cell.angle_alpha   90.00
_cell.angle_beta   90.00
_cell.angle_gamma   90.00
#
_symmetry.space_group_name_H-M   'P 1'
#
loop_
_entity.id
_entity.type
_entity.pdbx_description
1 polymer ?
#
loop_
_entity_poly.entity_id
_entity_poly.type
_entity_poly.pdbx_seq_one_letter_code
_entity_poly.pdbx_strand_id
1 'polypeptide(L)' 'MSEVLFIVIAVVLYFACDRGLDFAERRAGRRFEHRTLIFFGLLLGTALIAFWALRHLTSA' A
#
# COMPACT_ATOMS: atom_id res chain seq x y z
N MET A 1 1.74 -12.12 -17.20
CA MET A 1 2.57 -11.09 -16.53
C MET A 1 3.64 -11.81 -15.74
N SER A 2 4.90 -11.39 -15.83
CA SER A 2 6.02 -12.01 -15.08
C SER A 2 5.81 -11.82 -13.58
N GLU A 3 6.06 -12.82 -12.75
CA GLU A 3 5.88 -12.73 -11.28
C GLU A 3 6.71 -11.58 -10.67
N VAL A 4 7.80 -11.21 -11.34
CA VAL A 4 8.66 -10.07 -11.00
C VAL A 4 7.89 -8.75 -10.89
N LEU A 5 6.95 -8.47 -11.81
CA LEU A 5 6.16 -7.24 -11.78
C LEU A 5 5.25 -7.20 -10.55
N PHE A 6 4.66 -8.33 -10.17
CA PHE A 6 3.85 -8.44 -8.96
C PHE A 6 4.68 -8.12 -7.71
N ILE A 7 5.88 -8.65 -7.63
CA ILE A 7 6.80 -8.40 -6.52
C ILE A 7 7.20 -6.92 -6.48
N VAL A 8 7.59 -6.34 -7.62
CA VAL A 8 7.96 -4.93 -7.69
C VAL A 8 6.81 -4.03 -7.23
N ILE A 9 5.59 -4.31 -7.68
CA ILE A 9 4.40 -3.54 -7.29
C ILE A 9 4.13 -3.68 -5.79
N ALA A 10 4.19 -4.89 -5.25
CA ALA A 10 4.03 -5.12 -3.82
C ALA A 10 5.06 -4.35 -2.97
N VAL A 11 6.33 -4.34 -3.39
CA VAL A 11 7.40 -3.59 -2.74
C VAL A 11 7.12 -2.08 -2.80
N VAL A 12 6.74 -1.56 -3.96
CA VAL A 12 6.40 -0.13 -4.11
C VAL A 12 5.22 0.25 -3.22
N LEU A 13 4.18 -0.58 -3.16
CA LEU A 13 3.02 -0.39 -2.29
C LEU A 13 3.39 -0.37 -0.81
N TYR A 14 4.26 -1.29 -0.38
CA TYR A 14 4.75 -1.34 0.99
C TYR A 14 5.42 -0.02 1.39
N PHE A 15 6.36 0.47 0.57
CA PHE A 15 7.05 1.73 0.83
C PHE A 15 6.11 2.93 0.74
N ALA A 16 5.15 2.93 -0.18
CA ALA A 16 4.16 4.00 -0.29
C ALA A 16 3.26 4.06 0.95
N CYS A 17 2.81 2.92 1.46
CA CYS A 17 2.02 2.85 2.68
C CYS A 17 2.81 3.29 3.91
N ASP A 18 4.07 2.85 4.03
CA ASP A 18 4.92 3.21 5.17
C ASP A 18 5.19 4.72 5.19
N ARG A 19 5.59 5.30 4.05
CA ARG A 19 5.78 6.75 3.89
C ARG A 19 4.51 7.55 4.13
N GLY A 20 3.37 7.06 3.64
CA GLY A 20 2.07 7.70 3.82
C GLY A 20 1.65 7.72 5.28
N LEU A 21 1.87 6.61 5.99
CA LEU A 21 1.58 6.50 7.42
C LEU A 21 2.50 7.39 8.25
N ASP A 22 3.80 7.39 7.96
CA ASP A 22 4.77 8.28 8.59
C ASP A 22 4.42 9.76 8.36
N PHE A 23 3.98 10.12 7.15
CA PHE A 23 3.51 11.47 6.87
C PHE A 23 2.26 11.83 7.66
N ALA A 24 1.31 10.90 7.78
CA ALA A 24 0.09 11.09 8.57
C ALA A 24 0.40 11.23 10.07
N GLU A 25 1.31 10.44 10.62
CA GLU A 25 1.75 10.53 12.02
C GLU A 25 2.46 11.86 12.31
N ARG A 26 3.35 12.30 11.41
CA ARG A 26 4.01 13.62 11.51
C ARG A 26 3.01 14.76 11.46
N ARG A 27 2.03 14.68 10.55
CA ARG A 27 0.96 15.68 10.41
C ARG A 27 0.02 15.69 11.62
N ALA A 28 -0.26 14.52 12.20
CA ALA A 28 -1.08 14.39 13.40
C ALA A 28 -0.35 14.84 14.68
N GLY A 29 0.98 15.02 14.63
CA GLY A 29 1.80 15.39 15.78
C GLY A 29 1.87 14.30 16.87
N ARG A 30 1.38 13.09 16.58
CA ARG A 30 1.33 11.96 17.49
C ARG A 30 1.54 10.66 16.70
N ARG A 31 2.21 9.69 17.32
CA ARG A 31 2.27 8.32 16.77
C ARG A 31 0.91 7.65 16.96
N PHE A 32 0.51 6.83 15.99
CA PHE A 32 -0.70 6.06 16.14
C PHE A 32 -0.45 4.89 17.09
N GLU A 33 -1.29 4.72 18.12
CA GLU A 33 -1.20 3.58 19.03
C GLU A 33 -1.33 2.24 18.30
N HIS A 34 -2.17 2.21 17.27
CA HIS A 34 -2.47 1.01 16.50
C HIS A 34 -1.82 1.09 15.10
N ARG A 35 -0.60 1.65 15.00
CA ARG A 35 0.13 1.84 13.72
C ARG A 35 0.16 0.57 12.87
N THR A 36 0.36 -0.59 13.47
CA THR A 36 0.36 -1.88 12.76
C THR A 36 -0.98 -2.21 12.10
N LEU A 37 -2.10 -1.98 12.79
CA LEU A 37 -3.45 -2.21 12.24
C LEU A 37 -3.77 -1.23 11.12
N ILE A 38 -3.39 0.04 11.29
CA ILE A 38 -3.59 1.07 10.26
C ILE A 38 -2.73 0.77 9.04
N PHE A 39 -1.45 0.42 9.24
CA PHE A 39 -0.55 -0.01 8.17
C PHE A 39 -1.13 -1.21 7.42
N PHE A 40 -1.61 -2.22 8.15
CA PHE A 40 -2.21 -3.41 7.56
C PHE A 40 -3.45 -3.08 6.74
N GLY A 41 -4.37 -2.27 7.27
CA GLY A 41 -5.57 -1.84 6.55
C GLY A 41 -5.23 -1.01 5.31
N LEU A 42 -4.24 -0.12 5.41
CA LEU A 42 -3.78 0.71 4.30
C LEU A 42 -3.12 -0.14 3.21
N LEU A 43 -2.19 -1.04 3.59
CA LEU A 43 -1.49 -1.93 2.67
C LEU A 43 -2.47 -2.88 1.99
N LEU A 44 -3.40 -3.48 2.74
CA LEU A 44 -4.40 -4.39 2.19
C LEU A 44 -5.33 -3.66 1.21
N GLY A 45 -5.87 -2.51 1.61
CA GLY A 45 -6.77 -1.72 0.77
C GLY A 45 -6.11 -1.26 -0.52
N THR A 46 -4.89 -0.72 -0.43
CA THR A 46 -4.14 -0.27 -1.61
C THR A 46 -3.69 -1.43 -2.49
N ALA A 47 -3.32 -2.58 -1.92
CA ALA A 47 -2.99 -3.78 -2.68
C ALA A 47 -4.20 -4.28 -3.48
N LEU A 48 -5.37 -4.38 -2.87
CA LEU A 48 -6.60 -4.79 -3.56
C LEU A 48 -6.93 -3.85 -4.72
N ILE A 49 -6.84 -2.53 -4.51
CA ILE A 49 -7.06 -1.53 -5.56
C ILE A 49 -6.03 -1.70 -6.69
N ALA A 50 -4.75 -1.85 -6.36
CA ALA A 50 -3.70 -1.99 -7.35
C ALA A 50 -3.84 -3.25 -8.19
N PHE A 51 -4.10 -4.41 -7.56
CA PHE A 51 -4.30 -5.66 -8.29
C PHE A 51 -5.59 -5.67 -9.10
N TRP A 52 -6.66 -5.04 -8.59
CA TRP A 52 -7.87 -4.83 -9.37
C TRP A 52 -7.61 -3.96 -10.61
N ALA A 53 -6.89 -2.84 -10.45
CA ALA A 53 -6.55 -1.95 -11.56
C ALA A 53 -5.65 -2.64 -12.59
N LEU A 54 -4.63 -3.39 -12.14
CA LEU A 54 -3.77 -4.20 -13.02
C LEU A 54 -4.58 -5.22 -13.79
N ARG A 55 -5.48 -5.94 -13.11
CA ARG A 55 -6.35 -6.92 -13.76
C ARG A 55 -7.20 -6.23 -14.81
N HIS A 56 -7.83 -5.09 -14.50
CA HIS A 56 -8.70 -4.39 -15.43
C HIS A 56 -7.93 -3.87 -16.66
N LEU A 57 -6.75 -3.29 -16.46
CA LEU A 57 -5.89 -2.76 -17.54
C LEU A 57 -5.30 -3.86 -18.42
N THR A 58 -5.07 -5.06 -17.87
CA THR A 58 -4.56 -6.21 -18.64
C THR A 58 -5.65 -7.08 -19.26
N SER A 59 -6.90 -6.87 -18.87
CA SER A 59 -8.07 -7.53 -19.49
C SER A 59 -8.82 -6.62 -20.47
N ALA A 60 -8.31 -5.41 -20.71
CA ALA A 60 -8.69 -4.52 -21.82
C ALA A 60 -7.71 -4.69 -22.99
#